data_AF-A0A916TDG2-F1
#
_entry.id   AF-A0A916TDG2-F1
#
_cell.length_a   1.000
_cell.length_b   1.000
_cell.length_c   1.000
_cell.angle_alpha   90.00
_cell.angle_beta   90.00
_cell.angle_gamma   90.00
#
_symmetry.space_group_name_H-M   'P 1'
#
loop_
_entity.id
_entity.type
_entity.pdbx_description
1 polymer ?
#
loop_
_entity_poly.entity_id
_entity_poly.type
_entity_poly.pdbx_seq_one_letter_code
_entity_poly.pdbx_strand_id
1 'polypeptide(L)'
;MSLSTGPSISLSRVAEQTESVSSSVNTRAKWHQHPAMEWVGVAARLILGLTYLVAGVLKARDLESTKLDTRAFRILPYDLANIWGTFMPFLEIILGLLLIAGLMTRMTAVLGGLLMIAFIIGISSVWARGIVIQCGCFGSNGKLPTTAAYKWDILRDVGLLLCAAWLVIWPRTKLSVDRALWG
;
A
#
# COMPACT_ATOMS: atom_id res chain seq x y z
N MET A 1 58.59 4.47 36.53
CA MET A 1 57.54 3.88 35.66
C MET A 1 56.93 5.00 34.83
N SER A 2 56.87 4.85 33.50
CA SER A 2 56.40 5.91 32.60
C SER A 2 54.88 6.01 32.59
N LEU A 3 54.32 7.20 32.80
CA LEU A 3 52.91 7.43 32.51
C LEU A 3 52.70 7.50 30.98
N SER A 4 51.80 6.67 30.48
CA SER A 4 51.45 6.62 29.06
C SER A 4 50.74 7.91 28.64
N THR A 5 51.29 8.61 27.65
CA THR A 5 50.64 9.76 27.00
C THR A 5 49.38 9.30 26.26
N GLY A 6 48.21 9.78 26.69
CA GLY A 6 46.97 9.62 25.93
C GLY A 6 46.96 10.47 24.63
N PRO A 7 46.12 10.15 23.64
CA PRO A 7 46.12 10.85 22.37
C PRO A 7 45.56 12.27 22.51
N SER A 8 46.37 13.27 22.15
CA SER A 8 45.97 14.67 22.10
C SER A 8 45.05 14.94 20.89
N ILE A 9 43.77 14.65 21.03
CA ILE A 9 42.74 15.05 20.06
C ILE A 9 42.63 16.58 20.15
N SER A 10 43.05 17.29 19.10
CA SER A 10 43.04 18.76 19.10
C SER A 10 41.61 19.29 19.09
N LEU A 11 41.33 20.30 19.94
CA LEU A 11 40.00 20.92 20.06
C LEU A 11 39.43 21.42 18.72
N SER A 12 40.31 21.88 17.82
CA SER A 12 39.97 22.26 16.44
C SER A 12 39.29 21.13 15.66
N ARG A 13 39.78 19.89 15.81
CA ARG A 13 39.27 18.72 15.07
C ARG A 13 37.91 18.25 15.61
N VAL A 14 37.65 18.50 16.90
CA VAL A 14 36.33 18.22 17.51
C VAL A 14 35.28 19.19 16.99
N ALA A 15 35.60 20.49 16.88
CA ALA A 15 34.69 21.51 16.34
C ALA A 15 34.26 21.19 14.89
N GLU A 16 35.23 20.96 14.01
CA GLU A 16 35.02 20.63 12.59
C GLU A 16 34.16 19.36 12.42
N GLN A 17 34.36 18.36 13.30
CA GLN A 17 33.56 17.15 13.31
C GLN A 17 32.11 17.38 13.81
N THR A 18 31.88 18.30 14.76
CA THR A 18 30.51 18.66 15.17
C THR A 18 29.72 19.39 14.07
N GLU A 19 30.37 20.22 13.26
CA GLU A 19 29.74 20.94 12.15
C GLU A 19 29.35 20.00 10.99
N SER A 20 30.21 19.05 10.65
CA SER A 20 29.90 18.02 9.63
C SER A 20 28.74 17.10 10.05
N VAL A 21 28.67 16.69 11.33
CA VAL A 21 27.53 15.91 11.84
C VAL A 21 26.24 16.75 11.83
N SER A 22 26.31 18.00 12.29
CA SER A 22 25.15 18.92 12.28
C SER A 22 24.58 19.14 10.88
N SER A 23 25.43 19.38 9.88
CA SER A 23 24.99 19.57 8.49
C SER A 23 24.37 18.30 7.86
N SER A 24 24.91 17.11 8.16
CA SER A 24 24.35 15.84 7.66
C SER A 24 22.98 15.49 8.31
N VAL A 25 22.78 15.80 9.59
CA VAL A 25 21.49 15.67 10.27
C VAL A 25 20.47 16.69 9.73
N ASN A 26 20.90 17.94 9.51
CA ASN A 26 20.05 19.00 8.96
C ASN A 26 19.60 18.70 7.52
N THR A 27 20.47 18.13 6.67
CA THR A 27 20.07 17.69 5.33
C THR A 27 19.08 16.53 5.34
N ARG A 28 19.18 15.56 6.27
CA ARG A 28 18.13 14.54 6.46
C ARG A 28 16.80 15.15 6.93
N ALA A 29 16.84 16.13 7.83
CA ALA A 29 15.64 16.82 8.31
C ALA A 29 14.94 17.67 7.24
N LYS A 30 15.68 18.29 6.31
CA LYS A 30 15.12 19.19 5.27
C LYS A 30 14.15 18.52 4.30
N TRP A 31 14.26 17.20 4.05
CA TRP A 31 13.32 16.48 3.17
C TRP A 31 11.88 16.42 3.72
N HIS A 32 11.66 16.69 5.02
CA HIS A 32 10.34 16.65 5.65
C HIS A 32 9.46 17.90 5.43
N GLN A 33 9.96 18.96 4.78
CA GLN A 33 9.28 20.27 4.75
C GLN A 33 8.79 20.74 3.37
N HIS A 34 8.92 19.94 2.31
CA HIS A 34 8.36 20.31 1.01
C HIS A 34 6.85 20.05 0.95
N PRO A 35 5.99 21.07 0.72
CA PRO A 35 4.54 20.89 0.67
C PRO A 35 4.08 19.92 -0.42
N ALA A 36 4.89 19.74 -1.47
CA ALA A 36 4.68 18.73 -2.51
C ALA A 36 4.55 17.30 -1.94
N MET A 37 5.32 16.93 -0.91
CA MET A 37 5.25 15.59 -0.29
C MET A 37 3.87 15.33 0.34
N GLU A 38 3.25 16.36 0.91
CA GLU A 38 1.95 16.26 1.59
C GLU A 38 0.80 16.15 0.58
N TRP A 39 0.90 16.87 -0.55
CA TRP A 39 -0.01 16.70 -1.69
C TRP A 39 0.13 15.33 -2.36
N VAL A 40 1.36 14.81 -2.50
CA VAL A 40 1.61 13.44 -2.99
C VAL A 40 0.98 12.40 -2.06
N GLY A 41 1.07 12.59 -0.74
CA GLY A 41 0.38 11.73 0.23
C GLY A 41 -1.15 11.76 0.07
N VAL A 42 -1.75 12.93 -0.15
CA VAL A 42 -3.20 13.06 -0.43
C VAL A 42 -3.57 12.41 -1.77
N ALA A 43 -2.77 12.60 -2.82
CA ALA A 43 -3.00 11.98 -4.12
C ALA A 43 -2.92 10.44 -4.05
N ALA A 44 -1.88 9.89 -3.42
CA ALA A 44 -1.72 8.46 -3.22
C ALA A 44 -2.86 7.86 -2.39
N ARG A 45 -3.28 8.57 -1.32
CA ARG A 45 -4.45 8.24 -0.49
C ARG A 45 -5.74 8.16 -1.33
N LEU A 46 -6.00 9.17 -2.17
CA LEU A 46 -7.18 9.21 -3.03
C LEU A 46 -7.13 8.13 -4.12
N ILE A 47 -5.98 7.92 -4.77
CA ILE A 47 -5.79 6.87 -5.78
C ILE A 47 -6.09 5.49 -5.19
N LEU A 48 -5.53 5.17 -4.01
CA LEU A 48 -5.81 3.91 -3.32
C LEU A 48 -7.27 3.76 -2.92
N GLY A 49 -7.82 4.78 -2.26
CA GLY A 49 -9.20 4.76 -1.76
C GLY A 49 -10.23 4.64 -2.89
N LEU A 50 -10.04 5.41 -3.97
CA LEU A 50 -10.89 5.34 -5.16
C LEU A 50 -10.73 4.01 -5.88
N THR A 51 -9.51 3.45 -5.95
CA THR A 51 -9.29 2.15 -6.60
C THR A 51 -9.99 1.02 -5.83
N TYR A 52 -9.86 0.96 -4.50
CA TYR A 52 -10.61 -0.03 -3.71
C TYR A 52 -12.12 0.16 -3.78
N LEU A 53 -12.60 1.41 -3.76
CA LEU A 53 -14.03 1.69 -3.87
C LEU A 53 -14.57 1.24 -5.24
N VAL A 54 -13.91 1.59 -6.35
CA VAL A 54 -14.31 1.16 -7.69
C VAL A 54 -14.19 -0.36 -7.85
N ALA A 55 -13.11 -0.98 -7.37
CA ALA A 55 -12.90 -2.44 -7.38
C ALA A 55 -14.03 -3.18 -6.63
N GLY A 56 -14.28 -2.78 -5.38
CA GLY A 56 -15.31 -3.37 -4.55
C GLY A 56 -16.72 -3.14 -5.10
N VAL A 57 -17.03 -1.97 -5.66
CA VAL A 57 -18.33 -1.71 -6.31
C VAL A 57 -18.53 -2.57 -7.57
N LEU A 58 -17.49 -2.77 -8.39
CA LEU A 58 -17.58 -3.63 -9.57
C LEU A 58 -17.84 -5.09 -9.18
N LYS A 59 -17.10 -5.63 -8.20
CA LYS A 59 -17.29 -6.98 -7.69
C LYS A 59 -18.61 -7.16 -6.93
N ALA A 60 -19.09 -6.13 -6.23
CA ALA A 60 -20.39 -6.16 -5.55
C ALA A 60 -21.58 -6.10 -6.52
N ARG A 61 -21.41 -5.52 -7.72
CA ARG A 61 -22.42 -5.54 -8.79
C ARG A 61 -22.55 -6.91 -9.45
N ASP A 62 -21.45 -7.64 -9.58
CA ASP A 62 -21.45 -9.01 -10.08
C ASP A 62 -20.76 -9.97 -9.09
N LEU A 63 -21.53 -10.30 -8.06
CA LEU A 63 -21.17 -11.28 -7.05
C LEU A 63 -21.00 -12.69 -7.64
N GLU A 64 -21.61 -13.01 -8.78
CA GLU A 64 -21.56 -14.37 -9.32
C GLU A 64 -20.27 -14.60 -10.11
N SER A 65 -19.80 -13.65 -10.92
CA SER A 65 -18.44 -13.73 -11.48
C SER A 65 -17.37 -13.67 -10.38
N THR A 66 -17.54 -12.83 -9.36
CA THR A 66 -16.61 -12.76 -8.22
C THR A 66 -16.50 -14.10 -7.47
N LYS A 67 -17.62 -14.83 -7.28
CA LYS A 67 -17.61 -16.20 -6.72
C LYS A 67 -16.94 -17.19 -7.68
N LEU A 68 -17.22 -17.13 -8.99
CA LEU A 68 -16.61 -18.02 -9.98
C LEU A 68 -15.08 -17.85 -10.03
N ASP A 69 -14.59 -16.62 -10.01
CA ASP A 69 -13.16 -16.29 -9.91
C ASP A 69 -12.55 -16.85 -8.61
N THR A 70 -13.22 -16.65 -7.47
CA THR A 70 -12.75 -17.17 -6.18
C THR A 70 -12.76 -18.71 -6.12
N ARG A 71 -13.74 -19.38 -6.76
CA ARG A 71 -13.77 -20.85 -6.93
C ARG A 71 -12.64 -21.33 -7.84
N ALA A 72 -12.35 -20.61 -8.93
CA ALA A 72 -11.29 -20.93 -9.88
C ALA A 72 -9.89 -20.91 -9.22
N PHE A 73 -9.72 -20.21 -8.10
CA PHE A 73 -8.49 -20.28 -7.31
C PHE A 73 -8.19 -21.69 -6.77
N ARG A 74 -9.18 -22.55 -6.50
CA ARG A 74 -9.01 -23.92 -5.95
C ARG A 74 -8.13 -24.04 -4.69
N ILE A 75 -7.93 -22.94 -3.93
CA ILE A 75 -7.14 -22.94 -2.67
C ILE A 75 -8.05 -23.27 -1.48
N LEU A 76 -9.32 -22.85 -1.53
CA LEU A 76 -10.33 -23.04 -0.49
C LEU A 76 -11.40 -24.04 -0.93
N PRO A 77 -12.07 -24.74 0.01
CA PRO A 77 -13.26 -25.53 -0.29
C PRO A 77 -14.41 -24.64 -0.77
N TYR A 78 -15.35 -25.23 -1.52
CA TYR A 78 -16.38 -24.53 -2.29
C TYR A 78 -17.18 -23.49 -1.48
N ASP A 79 -17.65 -23.85 -0.29
CA ASP A 79 -18.46 -22.97 0.56
C ASP A 79 -17.64 -21.80 1.12
N LEU A 80 -16.39 -22.05 1.50
CA LEU A 80 -15.50 -21.03 2.04
C LEU A 80 -15.05 -20.04 0.95
N ALA A 81 -14.87 -20.52 -0.29
CA ALA A 81 -14.64 -19.68 -1.46
C ALA A 81 -15.86 -18.78 -1.78
N ASN A 82 -17.08 -19.30 -1.64
CA ASN A 82 -18.31 -18.50 -1.82
C ASN A 82 -18.45 -17.40 -0.75
N ILE A 83 -18.19 -17.73 0.51
CA ILE A 83 -18.22 -16.77 1.63
C ILE A 83 -17.16 -15.69 1.39
N TRP A 84 -15.92 -16.07 1.08
CA TRP A 84 -14.83 -15.12 0.84
C TRP A 84 -15.08 -14.20 -0.36
N GLY A 85 -15.50 -14.75 -1.49
CA GLY A 85 -15.86 -13.97 -2.69
C GLY A 85 -17.04 -13.02 -2.47
N THR A 86 -17.93 -13.33 -1.52
CA THR A 86 -19.01 -12.43 -1.10
C THR A 86 -18.52 -11.36 -0.10
N PHE A 87 -17.59 -11.68 0.79
CA PHE A 87 -17.09 -10.76 1.83
C PHE A 87 -16.06 -9.74 1.32
N MET A 88 -15.17 -10.16 0.43
CA MET A 88 -14.06 -9.33 -0.06
C MET A 88 -14.51 -7.97 -0.67
N PRO A 89 -15.56 -7.90 -1.50
CA PRO A 89 -16.00 -6.63 -2.09
C PRO A 89 -16.43 -5.59 -1.04
N PHE A 90 -17.10 -6.02 0.05
CA PHE A 90 -17.49 -5.12 1.14
C PHE A 90 -16.26 -4.59 1.90
N LEU A 91 -15.25 -5.44 2.12
CA LEU A 91 -13.98 -5.06 2.71
C LEU A 91 -13.26 -3.99 1.86
N GLU A 92 -13.22 -4.15 0.54
CA GLU A 92 -12.66 -3.15 -0.39
C GLU A 92 -13.45 -1.84 -0.35
N ILE A 93 -14.78 -1.87 -0.36
CA ILE A 93 -15.62 -0.66 -0.26
C ILE A 93 -15.37 0.08 1.07
N ILE A 94 -15.37 -0.62 2.21
CA ILE A 94 -15.18 -0.02 3.54
C ILE A 94 -13.77 0.59 3.66
N LEU A 95 -12.72 -0.15 3.28
CA LEU A 95 -11.36 0.36 3.30
C LEU A 95 -11.20 1.55 2.34
N GLY A 96 -11.78 1.47 1.14
CA GLY A 96 -11.82 2.57 0.18
C GLY A 96 -12.49 3.82 0.74
N LEU A 97 -13.64 3.67 1.42
CA LEU A 97 -14.35 4.77 2.06
C LEU A 97 -13.52 5.41 3.18
N LEU A 98 -12.91 4.63 4.08
CA LEU A 98 -12.03 5.16 5.14
C LEU A 98 -10.78 5.86 4.57
N LEU A 99 -10.19 5.29 3.51
CA LEU A 99 -9.07 5.89 2.78
C LEU A 99 -9.46 7.21 2.10
N ILE A 100 -10.67 7.36 1.59
CA ILE A 100 -11.16 8.66 1.08
C ILE A 100 -11.49 9.62 2.24
N ALA A 101 -12.25 9.17 3.24
CA ALA A 101 -12.95 10.00 4.22
C ALA A 101 -12.08 10.72 5.25
N GLY A 102 -10.80 10.36 5.39
CA GLY A 102 -9.89 11.03 6.33
C GLY A 102 -9.37 10.15 7.48
N LEU A 103 -10.04 9.04 7.78
CA LEU A 103 -10.08 8.46 9.12
C LEU A 103 -9.09 7.29 9.33
N MET A 104 -8.40 7.28 10.48
CA MET A 104 -7.40 6.28 10.89
C MET A 104 -6.47 5.82 9.75
N THR A 105 -5.92 6.79 8.99
CA THR A 105 -5.17 6.55 7.74
C THR A 105 -4.15 5.42 7.84
N ARG A 106 -3.42 5.36 8.95
CA ARG A 106 -2.39 4.36 9.24
C ARG A 106 -2.97 2.94 9.35
N MET A 107 -4.09 2.75 10.06
CA MET A 107 -4.74 1.44 10.19
C MET A 107 -5.33 0.99 8.86
N THR A 108 -6.04 1.88 8.17
CA THR A 108 -6.68 1.59 6.87
C THR A 108 -5.65 1.30 5.78
N ALA A 109 -4.50 2.00 5.77
CA ALA A 109 -3.40 1.73 4.84
C ALA A 109 -2.69 0.41 5.14
N VAL A 110 -2.50 0.03 6.41
CA VAL A 110 -1.96 -1.29 6.79
C VAL A 110 -2.93 -2.41 6.38
N LEU A 111 -4.22 -2.28 6.69
CA LEU A 111 -5.24 -3.27 6.31
C LEU A 111 -5.39 -3.41 4.79
N GLY A 112 -5.42 -2.28 4.05
CA GLY A 112 -5.41 -2.28 2.59
C GLY A 112 -4.15 -2.92 2.01
N GLY A 113 -2.97 -2.56 2.54
CA GLY A 113 -1.70 -3.17 2.13
C GLY A 113 -1.68 -4.69 2.35
N LEU A 114 -2.14 -5.17 3.51
CA LEU A 114 -2.27 -6.61 3.80
C LEU A 114 -3.27 -7.30 2.86
N LEU A 115 -4.43 -6.67 2.59
CA LEU A 115 -5.41 -7.20 1.63
C LEU A 115 -4.81 -7.30 0.22
N MET A 116 -4.01 -6.31 -0.20
CA MET A 116 -3.35 -6.31 -1.50
C MET A 116 -2.24 -7.38 -1.61
N ILE A 117 -1.45 -7.59 -0.54
CA ILE A 117 -0.49 -8.69 -0.46
C ILE A 117 -1.22 -10.04 -0.62
N ALA A 118 -2.35 -10.24 0.09
CA ALA A 118 -3.14 -11.45 -0.02
C ALA A 118 -3.69 -11.66 -1.45
N PHE A 119 -4.12 -10.58 -2.12
CA PHE A 119 -4.61 -10.65 -3.51
C PHE A 119 -3.50 -10.99 -4.50
N ILE A 120 -2.32 -10.37 -4.37
CA ILE A 120 -1.13 -10.66 -5.20
C ILE A 120 -0.68 -12.12 -5.02
N ILE A 121 -0.67 -12.64 -3.78
CA ILE A 121 -0.36 -14.05 -3.50
C ILE A 121 -1.38 -14.99 -4.15
N GLY A 122 -2.68 -14.65 -4.07
CA GLY A 122 -3.77 -15.38 -4.71
C GLY A 122 -3.58 -15.50 -6.23
N ILE A 123 -3.43 -14.37 -6.92
CA ILE A 123 -3.21 -14.33 -8.38
C ILE A 123 -1.93 -15.08 -8.76
N SER A 124 -0.84 -14.87 -8.01
CA SER A 124 0.46 -15.52 -8.28
C SER A 124 0.39 -17.03 -8.14
N SER A 125 -0.30 -17.54 -7.11
CA SER A 125 -0.53 -18.97 -6.89
C SER A 125 -1.29 -19.63 -8.05
N VAL A 126 -2.26 -18.92 -8.62
CA VAL A 126 -3.10 -19.37 -9.74
C VAL A 126 -2.30 -19.39 -11.03
N TRP A 127 -1.56 -18.31 -11.29
CA TRP A 127 -0.68 -18.19 -12.45
C TRP A 127 0.41 -19.27 -12.46
N ALA A 128 1.01 -19.56 -11.31
CA ALA A 128 1.97 -20.67 -11.15
C ALA A 128 1.37 -22.06 -11.44
N ARG A 129 0.04 -22.21 -11.38
CA ARG A 129 -0.69 -23.44 -11.73
C ARG A 129 -1.20 -23.46 -13.18
N GLY A 130 -0.86 -22.45 -13.99
CA GLY A 130 -1.22 -22.36 -15.40
C GLY A 130 -2.70 -22.08 -15.67
N ILE A 131 -3.48 -21.72 -14.64
CA ILE A 131 -4.91 -21.40 -14.81
C ILE A 131 -5.01 -19.94 -15.25
N VAL A 132 -5.53 -19.70 -16.46
CA VAL A 132 -5.72 -18.36 -17.02
C VAL A 132 -7.10 -17.81 -16.68
N ILE A 133 -7.15 -16.82 -15.77
CA ILE A 133 -8.37 -16.12 -15.35
C ILE A 133 -8.17 -14.61 -15.30
N GLN A 134 -9.22 -13.83 -15.55
CA GLN A 134 -9.21 -12.36 -15.51
C GLN A 134 -9.45 -11.83 -14.08
N CYS A 135 -8.72 -12.35 -13.09
CA CYS A 135 -8.83 -11.93 -11.69
C CYS A 135 -8.01 -10.66 -11.43
N GLY A 136 -8.52 -9.50 -11.87
CA GLY A 136 -7.98 -8.18 -11.55
C GLY A 136 -8.83 -7.41 -10.53
N CYS A 137 -8.34 -6.28 -10.01
CA CYS A 137 -9.12 -5.42 -9.11
C CYS A 137 -10.47 -4.98 -9.70
N PHE A 138 -10.56 -4.81 -11.03
CA PHE A 138 -11.77 -4.34 -11.71
C PHE A 138 -12.75 -5.46 -12.12
N GLY A 139 -12.51 -6.71 -11.70
CA GLY A 139 -13.32 -7.87 -12.06
C GLY A 139 -13.22 -8.30 -13.52
N SER A 140 -13.97 -9.35 -13.89
CA SER A 140 -14.01 -9.87 -15.26
C SER A 140 -14.74 -8.90 -16.19
N ASN A 141 -13.97 -8.20 -17.03
CA ASN A 141 -14.46 -7.18 -17.96
C ASN A 141 -14.98 -7.74 -19.31
N GLY A 142 -15.30 -9.03 -19.37
CA GLY A 142 -15.78 -9.72 -20.57
C GLY A 142 -14.74 -9.94 -21.68
N LYS A 143 -13.47 -9.57 -21.47
CA LYS A 143 -12.39 -9.81 -22.45
C LYS A 143 -11.78 -11.20 -22.29
N LEU A 144 -11.39 -11.79 -23.42
CA LEU A 144 -10.66 -13.06 -23.47
C LEU A 144 -9.37 -12.98 -22.64
N PRO A 145 -9.04 -13.99 -21.80
CA PRO A 145 -7.82 -13.99 -21.01
C PRO A 145 -6.59 -14.07 -21.91
N THR A 146 -5.73 -13.05 -21.84
CA THR A 146 -4.45 -13.00 -22.58
C THR A 146 -3.28 -12.82 -21.63
N THR A 147 -2.13 -13.40 -21.96
CA THR A 147 -0.90 -13.29 -21.15
C THR A 147 -0.42 -11.83 -20.99
N ALA A 148 -0.85 -10.93 -21.89
CA ALA A 148 -0.58 -9.50 -21.79
C ALA A 148 -1.38 -8.80 -20.67
N ALA A 149 -2.62 -9.25 -20.40
CA ALA A 149 -3.46 -8.69 -19.33
C ALA A 149 -2.83 -8.91 -17.94
N TYR A 150 -2.40 -10.15 -17.66
CA TYR A 150 -1.72 -10.51 -16.40
C TYR A 150 -0.54 -9.58 -16.05
N LYS A 151 0.27 -9.18 -17.04
CA LYS A 151 1.40 -8.27 -16.81
C LYS A 151 0.94 -6.88 -16.36
N TRP A 152 -0.15 -6.37 -16.94
CA TRP A 152 -0.73 -5.09 -16.57
C TRP A 152 -1.43 -5.13 -15.21
N ASP A 153 -2.14 -6.21 -14.90
CA ASP A 153 -2.76 -6.41 -13.59
C ASP A 153 -1.70 -6.44 -12.47
N ILE A 154 -0.65 -7.27 -12.62
CA ILE A 154 0.43 -7.34 -11.63
C ILE A 154 1.18 -6.00 -11.51
N LEU A 155 1.45 -5.31 -12.62
CA LEU A 155 2.13 -4.01 -12.59
C LEU A 155 1.30 -2.94 -11.86
N ARG A 156 -0.02 -2.90 -12.10
CA ARG A 156 -0.95 -2.04 -11.36
C ARG A 156 -0.95 -2.38 -9.87
N ASP A 157 -1.09 -3.65 -9.53
CA ASP A 157 -1.25 -4.09 -8.15
C ASP A 157 0.04 -3.87 -7.34
N VAL A 158 1.22 -4.03 -7.95
CA VAL A 158 2.51 -3.62 -7.38
C VAL A 158 2.60 -2.09 -7.24
N GLY A 159 2.15 -1.31 -8.22
CA GLY A 159 2.10 0.16 -8.12
C GLY A 159 1.23 0.63 -6.95
N LEU A 160 0.05 0.04 -6.78
CA LEU A 160 -0.84 0.29 -5.65
C LEU A 160 -0.22 -0.17 -4.33
N LEU A 161 0.43 -1.34 -4.29
CA LEU A 161 1.16 -1.82 -3.11
C LEU A 161 2.25 -0.83 -2.68
N LEU A 162 3.01 -0.28 -3.63
CA LEU A 162 4.03 0.73 -3.37
C LEU A 162 3.42 2.04 -2.84
N CYS A 163 2.29 2.50 -3.40
CA CYS A 163 1.55 3.64 -2.85
C CYS A 163 1.08 3.38 -1.41
N ALA A 164 0.59 2.16 -1.11
CA ALA A 164 0.14 1.79 0.23
C ALA A 164 1.31 1.73 1.22
N ALA A 165 2.42 1.09 0.85
CA ALA A 165 3.64 1.04 1.64
C ALA A 165 4.20 2.44 1.91
N TRP A 166 4.21 3.32 0.91
CA TRP A 166 4.61 4.72 1.08
C TRP A 166 3.72 5.45 2.10
N LEU A 167 2.40 5.25 2.05
CA LEU A 167 1.46 5.84 3.01
C LEU A 167 1.63 5.30 4.44
N VAL A 168 2.00 4.02 4.58
CA VAL A 168 2.29 3.40 5.89
C VAL A 168 3.57 3.95 6.52
N ILE A 169 4.61 4.21 5.71
CA ILE A 169 5.89 4.76 6.17
C ILE A 169 5.78 6.29 6.41
N TRP A 170 5.02 7.01 5.58
CA TRP A 170 4.80 8.47 5.65
C TRP A 170 3.32 8.84 5.87
N PRO A 171 2.73 8.56 7.05
CA PRO A 171 1.29 8.75 7.29
C PRO A 171 0.84 10.22 7.45
N ARG A 172 1.76 11.20 7.32
CA ARG A 172 1.45 12.64 7.47
C ARG A 172 0.81 13.22 6.19
N THR A 173 -0.47 12.94 5.99
CA THR A 173 -1.30 13.65 5.00
C THR A 173 -2.01 14.85 5.64
N LYS A 174 -1.92 16.04 5.02
CA LYS A 174 -2.57 17.28 5.52
C LYS A 174 -4.10 17.25 5.63
N LEU A 175 -4.75 16.25 5.02
CA LEU A 175 -6.21 16.09 4.96
C LEU A 175 -6.68 14.76 5.59
N SER A 176 -6.16 14.41 6.77
CA SER A 176 -6.80 13.41 7.63
C SER A 176 -7.81 14.09 8.56
N VAL A 177 -9.07 13.65 8.53
CA VAL A 177 -10.10 14.06 9.52
C VAL A 177 -9.68 13.72 10.95
N ASP A 178 -8.80 12.72 11.10
CA ASP A 178 -8.00 12.45 12.32
C ASP A 178 -7.42 13.73 12.95
N ARG A 179 -6.98 14.68 12.12
CA ARG A 179 -6.49 15.99 12.56
C ARG A 179 -7.62 16.95 12.92
N ALA A 180 -8.69 17.01 12.15
CA ALA A 180 -9.85 17.85 12.49
C ALA A 180 -10.59 17.39 13.76
N LEU A 181 -10.46 16.11 14.16
CA LEU A 181 -11.01 15.57 15.41
C LEU A 181 -10.07 15.70 16.63
N TRP A 182 -8.75 15.87 16.42
CA TRP A 182 -7.75 15.88 17.50
C TRP A 182 -6.70 17.02 17.50
N GLY A 183 -6.69 17.96 16.53
CA GLY A 183 -5.76 19.12 16.50
C GLY A 183 -5.51 19.79 15.13
#